data_AF-A0A165FGP9-F1
#
_entry.id   AF-A0A165FGP9-F1
#
_cell.length_a   1.000
_cell.length_b   1.000
_cell.length_c   1.000
_cell.angle_alpha   90.00
_cell.angle_beta   90.00
_cell.angle_gamma   90.00
#
_symmetry.space_group_name_H-M   'P 1'
#
loop_
_entity.id
_entity.type
_entity.pdbx_description
1 polymer ?
#
loop_
_entity_poly.entity_id
_entity_poly.type
_entity_poly.pdbx_seq_one_letter_code
_entity_poly.pdbx_strand_id
1 'polypeptide(L)'
;MLPQRWLGLLLLVAAPAFSATLTVCYHYGCARQATLTLDATDLARLGQRFAHVDSPASERAAIADTVSALYRLAARISPIASDKGRNPPDDDSEGKMDCVDHSRNVSGFLALMDAEGWLRHHRAAGVVHRAPWFVDGHFAARLDARDGGQSWVVDTWFADFGAPPAVVPLAIWMRGYSP
;
A
#
# COMPACT_ATOMS: atom_id res chain seq x y z
N MET A 1 25.98 -31.93 -55.90
CA MET A 1 25.71 -32.16 -54.46
C MET A 1 26.44 -31.08 -53.67
N LEU A 2 25.75 -30.00 -53.27
CA LEU A 2 26.32 -29.00 -52.34
C LEU A 2 25.66 -29.18 -50.96
N PRO A 3 26.42 -29.23 -49.86
CA PRO A 3 25.87 -29.41 -48.52
C PRO A 3 25.31 -28.07 -48.02
N GLN A 4 24.02 -28.07 -47.71
CA GLN A 4 23.30 -26.92 -47.17
C GLN A 4 23.73 -26.71 -45.71
N ARG A 5 24.47 -25.63 -45.45
CA ARG A 5 24.87 -25.21 -44.10
C ARG A 5 23.69 -24.52 -43.43
N TRP A 6 23.15 -25.14 -42.39
CA TRP A 6 22.11 -24.56 -41.54
C TRP A 6 22.76 -23.54 -40.60
N LEU A 7 22.54 -22.24 -40.88
CA LEU A 7 22.77 -21.19 -39.88
C LEU A 7 21.64 -21.26 -38.85
N GLY A 8 21.95 -21.75 -37.65
CA GLY A 8 21.03 -21.68 -36.51
C GLY A 8 20.90 -20.24 -36.01
N LEU A 9 19.72 -19.66 -36.17
CA LEU A 9 19.36 -18.36 -35.60
C LEU A 9 19.06 -18.54 -34.10
N LEU A 10 19.94 -18.05 -33.23
CA LEU A 10 19.70 -17.97 -31.78
C LEU A 10 18.70 -16.84 -31.50
N LEU A 11 17.44 -17.20 -31.24
CA LEU A 11 16.41 -16.30 -30.72
C LEU A 11 16.69 -16.03 -29.24
N LEU A 12 17.16 -14.82 -28.93
CA LEU A 12 17.19 -14.28 -27.57
C LEU A 12 15.74 -14.02 -27.13
N VAL A 13 15.18 -14.93 -26.33
CA VAL A 13 13.89 -14.73 -25.67
C VAL A 13 14.10 -13.72 -24.55
N ALA A 14 13.65 -12.47 -24.75
CA ALA A 14 13.56 -11.50 -23.68
C ALA A 14 12.54 -12.00 -22.65
N ALA A 15 12.98 -12.24 -21.41
CA ALA A 15 12.07 -12.57 -20.32
C ALA A 15 11.08 -11.40 -20.13
N PRO A 16 9.80 -11.70 -19.81
CA PRO A 16 8.84 -10.63 -19.51
C PRO A 16 9.35 -9.80 -18.33
N ALA A 17 9.46 -8.49 -18.52
CA ALA A 17 9.76 -7.57 -17.43
C ALA A 17 8.52 -7.45 -16.54
N PHE A 18 8.54 -8.13 -15.40
CA PHE A 18 7.48 -8.01 -14.40
C PHE A 18 7.59 -6.65 -13.73
N SER A 19 6.52 -5.85 -13.82
CA SER A 19 6.42 -4.55 -13.15
C SER A 19 4.99 -4.34 -12.65
N ALA A 20 4.88 -3.66 -11.52
CA ALA A 20 3.59 -3.25 -10.96
C ALA A 20 3.48 -1.73 -10.98
N THR A 21 2.29 -1.22 -11.24
CA THR A 21 2.02 0.22 -11.27
C THR A 21 0.97 0.57 -10.24
N LEU A 22 1.26 1.57 -9.42
CA LEU A 22 0.39 2.09 -8.38
C LEU A 22 0.11 3.58 -8.61
N THR A 23 -1.12 4.00 -8.40
CA THR A 23 -1.49 5.41 -8.31
C THR A 23 -1.30 5.90 -6.88
N VAL A 24 -0.61 7.02 -6.71
CA VAL A 24 -0.41 7.71 -5.44
C VAL A 24 -1.22 9.01 -5.47
N CYS A 25 -2.31 9.05 -4.72
CA CYS A 25 -3.15 10.22 -4.46
C CYS A 25 -2.49 11.15 -3.42
N TYR A 26 -2.60 12.46 -3.65
CA TYR A 26 -2.24 13.48 -2.67
C TYR A 26 -2.99 14.79 -2.96
N HIS A 27 -2.75 15.80 -2.13
CA HIS A 27 -3.30 17.14 -2.23
C HIS A 27 -4.80 17.25 -1.92
N TYR A 28 -5.28 16.41 -1.01
CA TYR A 28 -6.66 16.30 -0.51
C TYR A 28 -7.66 15.85 -1.58
N GLY A 29 -8.50 14.88 -1.24
CA GLY A 29 -9.51 14.32 -2.14
C GLY A 29 -8.94 13.67 -3.41
N CYS A 30 -7.64 13.32 -3.42
CA CYS A 30 -6.87 12.86 -4.57
C CYS A 30 -6.85 13.89 -5.72
N ALA A 31 -6.77 15.18 -5.39
CA ALA A 31 -6.70 16.25 -6.38
C ALA A 31 -5.45 16.15 -7.28
N ARG A 32 -4.37 15.55 -6.76
CA ARG A 32 -3.16 15.25 -7.53
C ARG A 32 -2.82 13.77 -7.42
N GLN A 33 -2.17 13.28 -8.49
CA GLN A 33 -1.77 11.89 -8.61
C GLN A 33 -0.34 11.80 -9.11
N ALA A 34 0.38 10.78 -8.66
CA ALA A 34 1.65 10.36 -9.21
C ALA A 34 1.62 8.86 -9.49
N THR A 35 2.40 8.42 -10.47
CA THR A 35 2.49 7.01 -10.86
C THR A 35 3.76 6.41 -10.28
N LEU A 36 3.61 5.45 -9.37
CA LEU A 36 4.71 4.66 -8.83
C LEU A 36 4.82 3.35 -9.63
N THR A 37 5.88 3.22 -10.41
CA THR A 37 6.23 1.96 -11.08
C THR A 37 7.24 1.21 -10.22
N LEU A 38 6.97 -0.06 -9.95
CA LEU A 38 7.83 -0.98 -9.20
C LEU A 38 8.38 -2.01 -10.17
N ASP A 39 9.70 -2.14 -10.23
CA ASP A 39 10.34 -3.20 -11.00
C ASP A 39 10.45 -4.50 -10.20
N ALA A 40 10.97 -5.56 -10.84
CA ALA A 40 11.19 -6.85 -10.19
C ALA A 40 12.12 -6.78 -8.97
N THR A 41 13.09 -5.85 -8.94
CA THR A 41 13.99 -5.66 -7.80
C THR A 41 13.26 -5.03 -6.62
N ASP A 42 12.41 -4.03 -6.89
CA ASP A 42 11.55 -3.41 -5.90
C ASP A 42 10.59 -4.43 -5.29
N LEU A 43 9.91 -5.21 -6.12
CA LEU A 43 8.95 -6.23 -5.69
C LEU A 43 9.63 -7.34 -4.88
N ALA A 44 10.79 -7.83 -5.33
CA ALA A 44 11.56 -8.81 -4.57
C ALA A 44 11.95 -8.27 -3.18
N ARG A 45 12.44 -7.02 -3.10
CA ARG A 45 12.84 -6.39 -1.83
C ARG A 45 11.65 -6.12 -0.90
N LEU A 46 10.49 -5.76 -1.44
CA LEU A 46 9.26 -5.60 -0.66
C LEU A 46 8.80 -6.96 -0.12
N GLY A 47 8.76 -7.99 -0.98
CA GLY A 47 8.36 -9.35 -0.61
C GLY A 47 9.21 -10.01 0.48
N GLN A 48 10.50 -9.65 0.60
CA GLN A 48 11.36 -10.15 1.70
C GLN A 48 10.80 -9.88 3.10
N ARG A 49 9.96 -8.84 3.27
CA ARG A 49 9.29 -8.53 4.55
C ARG A 49 8.33 -9.63 4.99
N PHE A 50 7.88 -10.46 4.07
CA PHE A 50 6.94 -11.56 4.31
C PHE A 50 7.61 -12.93 4.45
N ALA A 51 8.94 -13.01 4.27
CA ALA A 51 9.69 -14.27 4.23
C ALA A 51 9.57 -15.08 5.53
N HIS A 52 9.45 -14.40 6.68
CA HIS A 52 9.35 -15.02 8.02
C HIS A 52 7.98 -14.86 8.67
N VAL A 53 6.95 -14.52 7.90
CA VAL A 53 5.57 -14.50 8.43
C VAL A 53 5.17 -15.93 8.81
N ASP A 54 4.68 -16.12 10.02
CA ASP A 54 4.27 -17.44 10.55
C ASP A 54 2.90 -17.39 11.24
N SER A 55 2.38 -16.19 11.43
CA SER A 55 1.17 -15.92 12.18
C SER A 55 0.43 -14.70 11.62
N PRO A 56 -0.90 -14.58 11.82
CA PRO A 56 -1.64 -13.38 11.46
C PRO A 56 -1.06 -12.10 12.08
N ALA A 57 -0.48 -12.18 13.28
CA ALA A 57 0.15 -11.03 13.94
C ALA A 57 1.44 -10.59 13.22
N SER A 58 2.34 -11.53 12.90
CA SER A 58 3.55 -11.25 12.13
C SER A 58 3.23 -10.69 10.72
N GLU A 59 2.14 -11.16 10.09
CA GLU A 59 1.71 -10.66 8.79
C GLU A 59 1.28 -9.19 8.86
N ARG A 60 0.52 -8.81 9.90
CA ARG A 60 0.14 -7.40 10.12
C ARG A 60 1.34 -6.50 10.37
N ALA A 61 2.38 -7.00 11.05
CA ALA A 61 3.64 -6.27 11.21
C ALA A 61 4.38 -6.10 9.86
N ALA A 62 4.45 -7.16 9.05
CA ALA A 62 5.04 -7.10 7.71
C ALA A 62 4.26 -6.15 6.78
N ILE A 63 2.93 -6.14 6.86
CA ILE A 63 2.07 -5.18 6.14
C ILE A 63 2.43 -3.75 6.55
N ALA A 64 2.50 -3.47 7.85
CA ALA A 64 2.83 -2.13 8.33
C ALA A 64 4.18 -1.62 7.80
N ASP A 65 5.22 -2.46 7.88
CA ASP A 65 6.55 -2.12 7.36
C ASP A 65 6.55 -1.95 5.82
N THR A 66 5.80 -2.79 5.11
CA THR A 66 5.69 -2.71 3.65
C THR A 66 4.95 -1.44 3.20
N VAL A 67 3.90 -1.03 3.92
CA VAL A 67 3.19 0.24 3.67
C VAL A 67 4.14 1.42 3.86
N SER A 68 4.89 1.46 4.96
CA SER A 68 5.90 2.52 5.18
C SER A 68 6.99 2.51 4.11
N ALA A 69 7.43 1.33 3.66
CA ALA A 69 8.40 1.21 2.57
C ALA A 69 7.85 1.76 1.25
N LEU A 70 6.63 1.39 0.86
CA LEU A 70 5.96 1.88 -0.36
C LEU A 70 5.78 3.40 -0.34
N TYR A 71 5.38 3.98 0.79
CA TYR A 71 5.32 5.44 0.95
C TYR A 71 6.68 6.11 0.75
N ARG A 72 7.78 5.53 1.24
CA ARG A 72 9.13 6.04 0.97
C ARG A 72 9.51 5.95 -0.51
N LEU A 73 9.02 4.94 -1.25
CA LEU A 73 9.22 4.89 -2.70
C LEU A 73 8.40 5.99 -3.40
N ALA A 74 7.14 6.14 -3.02
CA ALA A 74 6.23 7.16 -3.54
C ALA A 74 6.73 8.60 -3.30
N ALA A 75 7.36 8.86 -2.15
CA ALA A 75 7.95 10.15 -1.81
C ALA A 75 9.17 10.53 -2.68
N ARG A 76 9.75 9.60 -3.45
CA ARG A 76 10.79 9.94 -4.44
C ARG A 76 10.23 10.55 -5.71
N ILE A 77 8.94 10.35 -5.98
CA ILE A 77 8.27 10.76 -7.22
C ILE A 77 7.12 11.75 -6.97
N SER A 78 6.91 12.15 -5.71
CA SER A 78 5.84 13.06 -5.29
C SER A 78 6.24 13.82 -4.02
N PRO A 79 5.62 14.98 -3.73
CA PRO A 79 5.99 15.81 -2.57
C PRO A 79 5.46 15.29 -1.23
N ILE A 80 4.89 14.07 -1.17
CA ILE A 80 4.18 13.52 0.01
C ILE A 80 5.05 13.36 1.26
N ALA A 81 6.37 13.49 1.17
CA ALA A 81 7.24 13.57 2.34
C ALA A 81 6.96 14.79 3.24
N SER A 82 6.27 15.81 2.72
CA SER A 82 5.86 17.00 3.46
C SER A 82 4.55 16.83 4.24
N ASP A 83 3.86 15.70 4.07
CA ASP A 83 2.56 15.43 4.67
C ASP A 83 2.56 15.45 6.21
N LYS A 84 1.48 15.98 6.77
CA LYS A 84 1.25 16.16 8.21
C LYS A 84 0.07 15.36 8.69
N GLY A 85 0.26 14.68 9.82
CA GLY A 85 -0.81 13.87 10.41
C GLY A 85 -2.01 14.73 10.81
N ARG A 86 -3.21 14.17 10.65
CA ARG A 86 -4.49 14.74 11.11
C ARG A 86 -4.98 16.01 10.40
N ASN A 87 -4.43 16.35 9.24
CA ASN A 87 -4.83 17.53 8.46
C ASN A 87 -4.85 18.83 9.29
N PRO A 88 -3.70 19.34 9.75
CA PRO A 88 -3.69 20.60 10.48
C PRO A 88 -4.30 21.72 9.61
N PRO A 89 -5.08 22.65 10.19
CA PRO A 89 -5.86 23.63 9.44
C PRO A 89 -5.00 24.57 8.58
N ASP A 90 -3.76 24.80 9.00
CA ASP A 90 -2.81 25.69 8.32
C ASP A 90 -1.80 24.91 7.45
N ASP A 91 -2.13 23.68 7.03
CA ASP A 91 -1.27 22.88 6.15
C ASP A 91 -1.33 23.37 4.70
N ASP A 92 -0.30 24.10 4.29
CA ASP A 92 -0.07 24.57 2.93
C ASP A 92 0.90 23.66 2.15
N SER A 93 1.31 22.53 2.71
CA SER A 93 2.26 21.65 2.06
C SER A 93 1.71 21.08 0.74
N GLU A 94 2.57 21.05 -0.29
CA GLU A 94 2.18 20.53 -1.61
C GLU A 94 1.80 19.05 -1.54
N GLY A 95 2.43 18.30 -0.62
CA GLY A 95 2.27 16.86 -0.46
C GLY A 95 1.23 16.42 0.56
N LYS A 96 0.49 17.34 1.18
CA LYS A 96 -0.55 17.02 2.17
C LYS A 96 -1.52 15.95 1.68
N MET A 97 -1.91 15.06 2.58
CA MET A 97 -2.83 13.96 2.32
C MET A 97 -3.94 13.98 3.35
N ASP A 98 -5.19 13.84 2.88
CA ASP A 98 -6.33 13.62 3.78
C ASP A 98 -6.65 12.14 3.95
N CYS A 99 -7.65 11.81 4.77
CA CYS A 99 -8.06 10.43 4.97
C CYS A 99 -8.49 9.72 3.66
N VAL A 100 -8.95 10.46 2.65
CA VAL A 100 -9.28 9.91 1.34
C VAL A 100 -8.02 9.53 0.58
N ASP A 101 -7.00 10.39 0.57
CA ASP A 101 -5.70 10.11 -0.03
C ASP A 101 -5.03 8.89 0.62
N HIS A 102 -4.92 8.90 1.95
CA HIS A 102 -4.32 7.81 2.71
C HIS A 102 -5.05 6.49 2.47
N SER A 103 -6.39 6.48 2.54
CA SER A 103 -7.17 5.25 2.36
C SER A 103 -7.04 4.67 0.94
N ARG A 104 -7.02 5.51 -0.11
CA ARG A 104 -6.80 5.06 -1.49
C ARG A 104 -5.41 4.49 -1.70
N ASN A 105 -4.38 5.21 -1.23
CA ASN A 105 -2.99 4.78 -1.35
C ASN A 105 -2.76 3.44 -0.65
N VAL A 106 -3.15 3.36 0.63
CA VAL A 106 -2.97 2.13 1.41
C VAL A 106 -3.81 0.99 0.84
N SER A 107 -5.05 1.24 0.37
CA SER A 107 -5.85 0.20 -0.29
C SER A 107 -5.15 -0.35 -1.54
N GLY A 108 -4.54 0.51 -2.36
CA GLY A 108 -3.75 0.08 -3.52
C GLY A 108 -2.52 -0.74 -3.12
N PHE A 109 -1.83 -0.32 -2.06
CA PHE A 109 -0.68 -1.05 -1.52
C PHE A 109 -1.08 -2.44 -1.02
N LEU A 110 -2.17 -2.56 -0.28
CA LEU A 110 -2.67 -3.86 0.19
C LEU A 110 -3.10 -4.74 -0.98
N ALA A 111 -3.74 -4.18 -2.01
CA ALA A 111 -4.12 -4.92 -3.20
C ALA A 111 -2.89 -5.47 -3.95
N LEU A 112 -1.79 -4.71 -4.03
CA LEU A 112 -0.53 -5.22 -4.55
C LEU A 112 -0.02 -6.41 -3.73
N MET A 113 0.04 -6.29 -2.39
CA MET A 113 0.53 -7.37 -1.53
C MET A 113 -0.32 -8.65 -1.67
N ASP A 114 -1.63 -8.51 -1.85
CA ASP A 114 -2.54 -9.63 -2.09
C ASP A 114 -2.31 -10.26 -3.46
N ALA A 115 -2.18 -9.45 -4.51
CA ALA A 115 -1.93 -9.91 -5.89
C ALA A 115 -0.57 -10.62 -6.05
N GLU A 116 0.45 -10.18 -5.32
CA GLU A 116 1.77 -10.83 -5.26
C GLU A 116 1.77 -12.10 -4.39
N GLY A 117 0.65 -12.44 -3.75
CA GLY A 117 0.51 -13.62 -2.91
C GLY A 117 1.25 -13.55 -1.58
N TRP A 118 1.65 -12.35 -1.13
CA TRP A 118 2.38 -12.17 0.13
C TRP A 118 1.48 -12.34 1.36
N LEU A 119 0.17 -12.11 1.21
CA LEU A 119 -0.81 -12.19 2.30
C LEU A 119 -1.41 -13.60 2.43
N ARG A 120 -0.92 -14.37 3.41
CA ARG A 120 -1.36 -15.73 3.73
C ARG A 120 -2.55 -15.78 4.69
N HIS A 121 -2.63 -14.86 5.64
CA HIS A 121 -3.66 -14.87 6.69
C HIS A 121 -4.78 -13.86 6.43
N HIS A 122 -4.49 -12.78 5.70
CA HIS A 122 -5.45 -11.73 5.37
C HIS A 122 -5.61 -11.57 3.86
N ARG A 123 -6.64 -10.85 3.46
CA ARG A 123 -6.87 -10.37 2.09
C ARG A 123 -7.18 -8.88 2.11
N ALA A 124 -6.84 -8.18 1.04
CA ALA A 124 -7.21 -6.79 0.86
C ALA A 124 -8.74 -6.68 0.74
N ALA A 125 -9.36 -5.75 1.47
CA ALA A 125 -10.80 -5.59 1.53
C ALA A 125 -11.26 -4.16 1.21
N GLY A 126 -10.46 -3.43 0.42
CA GLY A 126 -10.76 -2.09 -0.04
C GLY A 126 -10.71 -1.03 1.06
N VAL A 127 -11.51 0.02 0.90
CA VAL A 127 -11.65 1.13 1.84
C VAL A 127 -12.87 0.91 2.74
N VAL A 128 -12.73 1.25 4.02
CA VAL A 128 -13.82 1.32 4.98
C VAL A 128 -14.01 2.75 5.47
N HIS A 129 -15.26 3.09 5.79
CA HIS A 129 -15.66 4.41 6.29
C HIS A 129 -16.26 4.30 7.68
N ARG A 130 -15.94 5.26 8.55
CA ARG A 130 -16.65 5.50 9.83
C ARG A 130 -17.14 6.94 9.89
N ALA A 131 -18.27 7.14 10.55
CA ALA A 131 -18.80 8.44 10.93
C ALA A 131 -19.53 8.31 12.29
N PRO A 132 -18.78 8.16 13.40
CA PRO A 132 -19.39 8.04 14.72
C PRO A 132 -20.24 9.28 15.01
N TRP A 133 -21.49 9.08 15.46
CA TRP A 133 -22.44 10.18 15.70
C TRP A 133 -22.77 11.05 14.48
N PHE A 134 -22.56 10.53 13.26
CA PHE A 134 -22.74 11.27 11.98
C PHE A 134 -21.80 12.48 11.82
N VAL A 135 -20.79 12.60 12.68
CA VAL A 135 -19.68 13.55 12.60
C VAL A 135 -18.37 12.75 12.48
N ASP A 136 -17.23 13.40 12.22
CA ASP A 136 -15.91 12.74 12.10
C ASP A 136 -15.84 11.64 11.02
N GLY A 137 -16.30 11.96 9.80
CA GLY A 137 -16.14 11.11 8.63
C GLY A 137 -14.67 10.77 8.39
N HIS A 138 -14.32 9.49 8.45
CA HIS A 138 -12.94 9.01 8.29
C HIS A 138 -12.89 7.76 7.44
N PHE A 139 -11.90 7.70 6.54
CA PHE A 139 -11.68 6.59 5.62
C PHE A 139 -10.33 5.95 5.90
N ALA A 140 -10.27 4.62 5.80
CA ALA A 140 -9.01 3.88 5.94
C ALA A 140 -9.04 2.58 5.12
N ALA A 141 -7.88 1.97 4.90
CA ALA A 141 -7.81 0.69 4.19
C ALA A 141 -8.15 -0.48 5.13
N ARG A 142 -8.82 -1.50 4.60
CA ARG A 142 -9.30 -2.67 5.34
C ARG A 142 -8.61 -3.95 4.90
N LEU A 143 -8.36 -4.81 5.88
CA LEU A 143 -7.97 -6.21 5.72
C LEU A 143 -9.05 -7.11 6.31
N ASP A 144 -9.35 -8.20 5.61
CA ASP A 144 -10.18 -9.28 6.16
C ASP A 144 -9.33 -10.50 6.45
N ALA A 145 -9.57 -11.16 7.59
CA ALA A 145 -8.97 -12.45 7.85
C ALA A 145 -9.55 -13.51 6.90
N ARG A 146 -8.68 -14.35 6.32
CA ARG A 146 -9.11 -15.39 5.36
C ARG A 146 -9.87 -16.53 6.01
N ASP A 147 -9.65 -16.76 7.31
CA ASP A 147 -10.33 -17.78 8.12
C ASP A 147 -11.73 -17.36 8.60
N GLY A 148 -12.23 -16.19 8.18
CA GLY A 148 -13.50 -15.63 8.65
C GLY A 148 -13.40 -14.97 10.03
N GLY A 149 -12.18 -14.79 10.55
CA GLY A 149 -11.92 -14.02 11.76
C GLY A 149 -12.17 -12.52 11.60
N GLN A 150 -11.72 -11.76 12.58
CA GLN A 150 -11.94 -10.31 12.61
C GLN A 150 -11.22 -9.56 11.48
N SER A 151 -11.86 -8.49 10.99
CA SER A 151 -11.24 -7.53 10.09
C SER A 151 -10.32 -6.55 10.83
N TRP A 152 -9.37 -5.99 10.10
CA TRP A 152 -8.40 -5.01 10.56
C TRP A 152 -8.42 -3.78 9.67
N VAL A 153 -7.98 -2.66 10.22
CA VAL A 153 -7.79 -1.39 9.53
C VAL A 153 -6.31 -1.07 9.51
N VAL A 154 -5.82 -0.59 8.38
CA VAL A 154 -4.46 -0.05 8.20
C VAL A 154 -4.60 1.43 7.85
N ASP A 155 -4.16 2.30 8.75
CA ASP A 155 -4.43 3.73 8.69
C ASP A 155 -3.16 4.57 8.93
N THR A 156 -2.75 5.35 7.93
CA THR A 156 -1.56 6.19 7.96
C THR A 156 -1.85 7.66 8.25
N TRP A 157 -3.11 8.05 8.46
CA TRP A 157 -3.51 9.47 8.57
C TRP A 157 -3.13 10.15 9.90
N PHE A 158 -2.91 9.37 10.97
CA PHE A 158 -2.81 9.92 12.33
C PHE A 158 -1.52 10.67 12.67
N ALA A 159 -0.42 10.37 11.97
CA ALA A 159 0.92 10.86 12.30
C ALA A 159 1.62 11.38 11.05
N ASP A 160 2.65 12.22 11.24
CA ASP A 160 3.46 12.77 10.17
C ASP A 160 4.07 11.68 9.28
N PHE A 161 4.39 12.06 8.04
CA PHE A 161 4.99 11.18 7.06
C PHE A 161 6.18 10.38 7.64
N GLY A 162 6.18 9.07 7.35
CA GLY A 162 7.25 8.14 7.76
C GLY A 162 6.97 7.39 9.05
N ALA A 163 5.95 7.78 9.83
CA ALA A 163 5.44 6.98 10.93
C ALA A 163 4.83 5.65 10.44
N PRO A 164 4.87 4.57 11.26
CA PRO A 164 4.18 3.34 10.93
C PRO A 164 2.66 3.53 10.92
N PRO A 165 1.90 2.82 10.06
CA PRO A 165 0.45 2.85 10.11
C PRO A 165 -0.09 2.30 11.43
N ALA A 166 -1.22 2.84 11.88
CA ALA A 166 -2.04 2.17 12.87
C ALA A 166 -2.66 0.91 12.23
N VAL A 167 -2.38 -0.25 12.82
CA VAL A 167 -2.99 -1.53 12.42
C VAL A 167 -3.85 -2.07 13.55
N VAL A 168 -5.16 -1.84 13.47
CA VAL A 168 -6.09 -2.06 14.60
C VAL A 168 -7.32 -2.87 14.18
N PRO A 169 -7.98 -3.59 15.12
CA PRO A 169 -9.25 -4.26 14.84
C PRO A 169 -10.30 -3.29 14.29
N LEU A 170 -11.02 -3.69 13.25
CA LEU A 170 -12.06 -2.86 12.64
C LEU A 170 -13.11 -2.42 13.66
N ALA A 171 -13.53 -3.32 14.56
CA ALA A 171 -14.51 -3.00 15.60
C ALA A 171 -14.02 -1.91 16.56
N ILE A 172 -12.72 -1.83 16.84
CA ILE A 172 -12.13 -0.77 17.66
C ILE A 172 -12.09 0.53 16.85
N TRP A 173 -11.65 0.47 15.59
CA TRP A 173 -11.58 1.62 14.72
C TRP A 173 -12.95 2.29 14.50
N MET A 174 -14.01 1.50 14.30
CA MET A 174 -15.38 2.00 14.12
C MET A 174 -15.91 2.82 15.31
N ARG A 175 -15.33 2.67 16.51
CA ARG A 175 -15.72 3.42 17.72
C ARG A 175 -14.97 4.74 17.93
N GLY A 176 -14.29 5.25 16.90
CA GLY A 176 -13.56 6.52 16.99
C GLY A 176 -12.14 6.38 17.54
N TYR A 177 -11.48 5.25 17.28
CA TYR A 177 -10.06 5.07 17.61
C TYR A 177 -9.20 6.26 17.15
N SER A 178 -8.32 6.70 18.06
CA SER A 178 -7.16 7.56 17.84
C SER A 178 -6.00 6.96 18.64
N PRO A 179 -4.79 6.85 18.05
CA PRO A 179 -3.58 6.59 18.83
C PRO A 179 -3.26 7.77 19.75
#